data_AF-A0A832AJH2-F1
#
_entry.id   AF-A0A832AJH2-F1
#
_cell.length_a   1.000
_cell.length_b   1.000
_cell.length_c   1.000
_cell.angle_alpha   90.00
_cell.angle_beta   90.00
_cell.angle_gamma   90.00
#
_symmetry.space_group_name_H-M   'P 1'
#
loop_
_entity.id
_entity.type
_entity.pdbx_description
1 polymer ?
#
loop_
_entity_poly.entity_id
_entity_poly.type
_entity_poly.pdbx_seq_one_letter_code
_entity_poly.pdbx_strand_id
1 'polypeptide(L)'
;MLMRFLIFLSVLIICAGVTVAQNLPDTVYERWGMEKLMALMNLQLTDLTFRDDYTKKDSFRLATVANLMRQPYGMIHFVEQFKDTCRNQKPEPIFSFLFEHVAKETQQFRWEASDLSRGDRLDRGMNLFYRSLEFNRLLRKADKYLYKVFPPSADSAFAWLTPPEKKFLLHQFKQLLLEDTLDQFRTPQQIDSLQDAEEEYIKQFAAFGTRIRKDIILAAGVNAAVELHREINLLLDEMKAGHLSARGILSDTSILPPRTGIAQYLGRKEGWAIGGPEDNYYKGYSHFIIDFGGNDRYDLVYNPDNPHGTIIIDLSGNDIYNGLTDFTVGSG
;
A
#
# COMPACT_ATOMS: atom_id res chain seq x y z
N MET A 1 69.74 2.87 -16.98
CA MET A 1 68.85 3.95 -16.47
C MET A 1 67.46 3.88 -17.12
N LEU A 2 67.37 3.75 -18.45
CA LEU A 2 66.11 3.69 -19.21
C LEU A 2 65.10 2.64 -18.71
N MET A 3 65.58 1.43 -18.36
CA MET A 3 64.71 0.32 -17.93
C MET A 3 64.06 0.56 -16.55
N ARG A 4 64.75 1.25 -15.63
CA ARG A 4 64.18 1.62 -14.33
C ARG A 4 63.12 2.72 -14.46
N PHE A 5 63.30 3.62 -15.42
CA PHE A 5 62.33 4.67 -15.74
C PHE A 5 61.05 4.09 -16.37
N LEU A 6 61.20 3.12 -17.29
CA LEU A 6 60.07 2.41 -17.90
C LEU A 6 59.24 1.59 -16.89
N ILE A 7 59.90 0.93 -15.93
CA ILE A 7 59.20 0.19 -14.87
C ILE A 7 58.45 1.17 -13.93
N PHE A 8 59.06 2.31 -13.60
CA PHE A 8 58.40 3.32 -12.76
C PHE A 8 57.19 3.95 -13.47
N LEU A 9 57.29 4.22 -14.77
CA LEU A 9 56.18 4.75 -15.57
C LEU A 9 55.03 3.74 -15.74
N SER A 10 55.35 2.46 -15.91
CA SER A 10 54.34 1.40 -16.01
C SER A 10 53.63 1.13 -14.68
N VAL A 11 54.33 1.24 -13.54
CA VAL A 11 53.68 1.22 -12.21
C VAL A 11 52.77 2.43 -12.01
N LEU A 12 53.18 3.64 -12.44
CA LEU A 12 52.34 4.84 -12.39
C LEU A 12 51.08 4.73 -13.27
N ILE A 13 51.17 4.13 -14.45
CA ILE A 13 50.02 3.93 -15.35
C ILE A 13 49.06 2.86 -14.80
N ILE A 14 49.58 1.81 -14.16
CA ILE A 14 48.76 0.78 -13.51
C ILE A 14 48.09 1.31 -12.23
N CYS A 15 48.76 2.18 -11.48
CA CYS A 15 48.18 2.84 -10.31
C CYS A 15 47.18 3.96 -10.66
N ALA A 16 47.32 4.61 -11.82
CA ALA A 16 46.37 5.62 -12.30
C ALA A 16 45.09 5.01 -12.91
N GLY A 17 45.10 3.72 -13.27
CA GLY A 17 44.00 3.03 -13.93
C GLY A 17 42.88 2.49 -13.01
N VAL A 18 42.98 2.69 -11.68
CA VAL A 18 41.98 2.20 -10.72
C VAL A 18 41.50 3.31 -9.77
N THR A 19 41.49 4.56 -10.21
CA THR A 19 40.38 5.42 -9.79
C THR A 19 39.19 4.95 -10.61
N VAL A 20 38.48 3.94 -10.09
CA VAL A 20 37.06 3.78 -10.42
C VAL A 20 36.52 5.21 -10.36
N ALA A 21 36.11 5.76 -11.50
CA ALA A 21 35.26 6.93 -11.48
C ALA A 21 34.10 6.47 -10.61
N GLN A 22 34.17 6.82 -9.32
CA GLN A 22 33.05 6.59 -8.44
C GLN A 22 31.96 7.32 -9.17
N ASN A 23 30.96 6.57 -9.65
CA ASN A 23 29.69 7.12 -10.05
C ASN A 23 29.16 7.74 -8.75
N LEU A 24 29.69 8.92 -8.41
CA LEU A 24 29.09 9.85 -7.49
C LEU A 24 27.73 10.05 -8.11
N PRO A 25 26.65 9.66 -7.42
CA PRO A 25 25.33 9.74 -7.99
C PRO A 25 25.12 11.17 -8.49
N ASP A 26 24.47 11.33 -9.65
CA ASP A 26 24.32 12.62 -10.35
C ASP A 26 23.82 13.74 -9.42
N THR A 27 23.08 13.35 -8.38
CA THR A 27 22.60 14.16 -7.25
C THR A 27 23.69 14.94 -6.49
N VAL A 28 24.91 14.43 -6.39
CA VAL A 28 26.04 15.12 -5.72
C VAL A 28 26.51 16.32 -6.55
N TYR A 29 26.59 16.16 -7.86
CA TYR A 29 26.98 17.24 -8.77
C TYR A 29 25.87 18.27 -8.93
N GLU A 30 24.62 17.84 -8.99
CA GLU A 30 23.45 18.73 -8.99
C GLU A 30 23.40 19.57 -7.72
N ARG A 31 23.58 18.94 -6.55
CA ARG A 31 23.63 19.64 -5.26
C ARG A 31 24.79 20.63 -5.21
N TRP A 32 25.99 20.20 -5.59
CA TRP A 32 27.16 21.07 -5.61
C TRP A 32 27.00 22.24 -6.58
N GLY A 33 26.50 22.00 -7.79
CA GLY A 33 26.23 23.03 -8.79
C GLY A 33 25.20 24.04 -8.29
N MET A 34 24.15 23.56 -7.64
CA MET A 34 23.13 24.42 -7.05
C MET A 34 23.67 25.24 -5.87
N GLU A 35 24.45 24.64 -4.97
CA GLU A 35 25.13 25.37 -3.89
C GLU A 35 26.03 26.48 -4.42
N LYS A 36 26.73 26.25 -5.55
CA LYS A 36 27.52 27.28 -6.22
C LYS A 36 26.66 28.38 -6.85
N LEU A 37 25.57 28.02 -7.53
CA LEU A 37 24.63 29.00 -8.10
C LEU A 37 23.99 29.88 -7.01
N MET A 38 23.56 29.27 -5.91
CA MET A 38 23.01 29.97 -4.76
C MET A 38 24.04 30.90 -4.12
N ALA A 39 25.27 30.43 -3.93
CA ALA A 39 26.37 31.27 -3.42
C ALA A 39 26.66 32.47 -4.32
N LEU A 40 26.59 32.31 -5.66
CA LEU A 40 26.74 33.43 -6.61
C LEU A 40 25.61 34.47 -6.47
N MET A 41 24.41 34.03 -6.08
CA MET A 41 23.27 34.90 -5.79
C MET A 41 23.24 35.42 -4.35
N ASN A 42 24.27 35.10 -3.54
CA ASN A 42 24.31 35.36 -2.10
C ASN A 42 23.09 34.80 -1.35
N LEU A 43 22.64 33.62 -1.77
CA LEU A 43 21.56 32.85 -1.14
C LEU A 43 22.12 31.58 -0.50
N GLN A 44 21.42 31.09 0.53
CA GLN A 44 21.58 29.78 1.14
C GLN A 44 20.50 28.81 0.62
N LEU A 45 20.76 27.50 0.62
CA LEU A 45 19.73 26.52 0.22
C LEU A 45 18.46 26.62 1.08
N THR A 46 18.58 27.09 2.31
CA THR A 46 17.46 27.35 3.24
C THR A 46 16.62 28.56 2.85
N ASP A 47 17.09 29.42 1.94
CA ASP A 47 16.34 30.59 1.45
C ASP A 47 15.33 30.20 0.37
N LEU A 48 15.47 29.00 -0.21
CA LEU A 48 14.49 28.43 -1.14
C LEU A 48 13.38 27.74 -0.35
N THR A 49 12.41 28.52 0.07
CA THR A 49 11.18 28.04 0.70
C THR A 49 9.98 28.28 -0.20
N PHE A 50 8.93 27.48 -0.04
CA PHE A 50 7.63 27.86 -0.56
C PHE A 50 7.12 29.11 0.18
N ARG A 51 6.24 29.88 -0.45
CA ARG A 51 5.57 31.00 0.21
C ARG A 51 4.85 30.53 1.47
N ASP A 52 4.77 31.41 2.47
CA ASP A 52 4.21 31.08 3.79
C ASP A 52 2.77 30.57 3.75
N ASP A 53 1.97 31.02 2.77
CA ASP A 53 0.60 30.55 2.59
C ASP A 53 0.52 29.08 2.17
N TYR A 54 1.50 28.59 1.42
CA TYR A 54 1.62 27.17 1.07
C TYR A 54 2.14 26.34 2.25
N THR A 55 2.98 26.90 3.12
CA THR A 55 3.56 26.19 4.27
C THR A 55 2.66 26.18 5.51
N LYS A 56 1.51 26.87 5.47
CA LYS A 56 0.47 26.78 6.50
C LYS A 56 0.12 25.32 6.80
N LYS A 57 0.02 25.00 8.09
CA LYS A 57 -0.28 23.66 8.57
C LYS A 57 -1.66 23.25 8.09
N ASP A 58 -1.70 22.13 7.39
CA ASP A 58 -2.92 21.52 6.86
C ASP A 58 -3.18 20.23 7.64
N SER A 59 -4.39 20.12 8.18
CA SER A 59 -4.85 19.02 9.03
C SER A 59 -4.70 17.64 8.40
N PHE A 60 -4.72 17.55 7.06
CA PHE A 60 -4.67 16.31 6.31
C PHE A 60 -3.39 16.13 5.48
N ARG A 61 -2.55 17.16 5.38
CA ARG A 61 -1.26 17.09 4.68
C ARG A 61 -0.37 16.01 5.31
N LEU A 62 0.29 15.25 4.45
CA LEU A 62 1.26 14.25 4.87
C LEU A 62 2.50 14.95 5.46
N ALA A 63 3.04 14.41 6.54
CA ALA A 63 4.22 14.94 7.21
C ALA A 63 5.42 15.05 6.24
N THR A 64 5.59 14.06 5.38
CA THR A 64 6.60 14.04 4.32
C THR A 64 6.44 15.23 3.38
N VAL A 65 5.22 15.46 2.89
CA VAL A 65 4.92 16.59 1.99
C VAL A 65 5.20 17.91 2.71
N ALA A 66 4.75 18.06 3.96
CA ALA A 66 5.03 19.25 4.76
C ALA A 66 6.54 19.49 4.95
N ASN A 67 7.32 18.44 5.21
CA ASN A 67 8.78 18.54 5.32
C ASN A 67 9.43 18.94 4.01
N LEU A 68 9.02 18.34 2.88
CA LEU A 68 9.54 18.69 1.55
C LEU A 68 9.14 20.11 1.14
N MET A 69 7.99 20.62 1.57
CA MET A 69 7.62 22.03 1.35
C MET A 69 8.44 23.00 2.21
N ARG A 70 8.89 22.60 3.40
CA ARG A 70 9.81 23.42 4.21
C ARG A 70 11.24 23.36 3.69
N GLN A 71 11.60 22.23 3.10
CA GLN A 71 12.95 21.93 2.63
C GLN A 71 12.88 21.27 1.25
N PRO A 72 12.65 22.05 0.16
CA PRO A 72 12.49 21.50 -1.19
C PRO A 72 13.67 20.63 -1.63
N TYR A 73 14.89 20.99 -1.24
CA TYR A 73 16.09 20.17 -1.51
C TYR A 73 16.12 18.82 -0.81
N GLY A 74 15.34 18.64 0.26
CA GLY A 74 15.14 17.33 0.89
C GLY A 74 14.57 16.29 -0.06
N MET A 75 13.99 16.70 -1.20
CA MET A 75 13.45 15.80 -2.22
C MET A 75 14.53 14.90 -2.82
N ILE A 76 15.74 15.41 -3.02
CA ILE A 76 16.86 14.60 -3.55
C ILE A 76 17.18 13.46 -2.57
N HIS A 77 17.34 13.80 -1.28
CA HIS A 77 17.62 12.81 -0.24
C HIS A 77 16.48 11.81 -0.07
N PHE A 78 15.23 12.28 -0.12
CA PHE A 78 14.04 11.43 -0.06
C PHE A 78 14.01 10.42 -1.21
N VAL A 79 14.30 10.86 -2.44
CA VAL A 79 14.37 9.98 -3.63
C VAL A 79 15.52 8.98 -3.50
N GLU A 80 16.68 9.40 -3.00
CA GLU A 80 17.80 8.49 -2.74
C GLU A 80 17.44 7.42 -1.71
N GLN A 81 16.84 7.83 -0.59
CA GLN A 81 16.40 6.92 0.46
C GLN A 81 15.35 5.94 -0.06
N PHE A 82 14.38 6.41 -0.85
CA PHE A 82 13.38 5.56 -1.48
C PHE A 82 14.03 4.56 -2.45
N LYS A 83 14.93 5.04 -3.33
CA LYS A 83 15.69 4.20 -4.25
C LYS A 83 16.48 3.11 -3.52
N ASP A 84 17.20 3.49 -2.46
CA ASP A 84 18.01 2.56 -1.68
C ASP A 84 17.15 1.54 -0.92
N THR A 85 15.97 1.95 -0.44
CA THR A 85 14.97 1.05 0.14
C THR A 85 14.47 0.03 -0.88
N CYS A 86 14.20 0.47 -2.11
CA CYS A 86 13.75 -0.39 -3.21
C CYS A 86 14.84 -1.29 -3.79
N ARG A 87 16.13 -0.98 -3.55
CA ARG A 87 17.27 -1.66 -4.19
C ARG A 87 17.33 -3.16 -3.94
N ASN A 88 16.95 -3.60 -2.75
CA ASN A 88 17.00 -5.02 -2.38
C ASN A 88 15.73 -5.79 -2.76
N GLN A 89 14.73 -5.12 -3.36
CA GLN A 89 13.43 -5.69 -3.73
C GLN A 89 12.74 -6.47 -2.60
N LYS A 90 13.14 -6.21 -1.35
CA LYS A 90 12.46 -6.75 -0.17
C LYS A 90 11.28 -5.84 0.10
N PRO A 91 10.06 -6.36 0.12
CA PRO A 91 8.90 -5.51 0.30
C PRO A 91 8.72 -5.05 1.73
N GLU A 92 9.27 -5.71 2.75
CA GLU A 92 9.11 -5.24 4.12
C GLU A 92 9.72 -3.85 4.33
N PRO A 93 10.97 -3.55 3.89
CA PRO A 93 11.50 -2.19 3.85
C PRO A 93 10.66 -1.23 3.00
N ILE A 94 10.18 -1.66 1.83
CA ILE A 94 9.42 -0.81 0.91
C ILE A 94 8.08 -0.41 1.53
N PHE A 95 7.31 -1.38 2.03
CA PHE A 95 6.05 -1.13 2.72
C PHE A 95 6.28 -0.27 3.95
N SER A 96 7.24 -0.62 4.81
CA SER A 96 7.55 0.19 5.99
C SER A 96 7.84 1.64 5.64
N PHE A 97 8.64 1.88 4.58
CA PHE A 97 8.94 3.21 4.08
C PHE A 97 7.69 3.93 3.56
N LEU A 98 6.94 3.32 2.63
CA LEU A 98 5.74 3.93 2.06
C LEU A 98 4.75 4.35 3.16
N PHE A 99 4.46 3.45 4.09
CA PHE A 99 3.50 3.69 5.16
C PHE A 99 3.99 4.68 6.21
N GLU A 100 5.29 4.71 6.52
CA GLU A 100 5.89 5.79 7.34
C GLU A 100 5.61 7.17 6.74
N HIS A 101 5.60 7.27 5.41
CA HIS A 101 5.46 8.55 4.72
C HIS A 101 4.00 8.94 4.45
N VAL A 102 3.02 8.10 4.84
CA VAL A 102 1.58 8.41 4.82
C VAL A 102 1.07 9.06 6.13
N ALA A 103 1.93 9.22 7.14
CA ALA A 103 1.56 9.90 8.37
C ALA A 103 1.14 11.36 8.14
N LYS A 104 0.15 11.85 8.89
CA LYS A 104 -0.26 13.27 8.81
C LYS A 104 0.76 14.15 9.52
N GLU A 105 0.94 15.38 9.05
CA GLU A 105 1.76 16.39 9.73
C GLU A 105 1.29 16.67 11.15
N THR A 106 -0.02 16.54 11.39
CA THR A 106 -0.67 16.78 12.67
C THR A 106 -0.63 15.58 13.61
N GLN A 107 -0.10 14.45 13.17
CA GLN A 107 -0.14 13.20 13.91
C GLN A 107 0.91 13.20 15.03
N GLN A 108 0.45 13.15 16.28
CA GLN A 108 1.32 13.14 17.47
C GLN A 108 1.68 11.74 17.96
N PHE A 109 0.86 10.73 17.63
CA PHE A 109 1.03 9.35 18.07
C PHE A 109 0.95 8.40 16.87
N ARG A 110 1.77 7.34 16.89
CA ARG A 110 1.68 6.23 15.94
C ARG A 110 1.34 4.96 16.69
N TRP A 111 0.27 4.30 16.26
CA TRP A 111 0.07 2.90 16.62
C TRP A 111 1.16 2.04 16.00
N GLU A 112 1.89 1.31 16.83
CA GLU A 112 2.78 0.27 16.34
C GLU A 112 1.98 -0.94 15.90
N ALA A 113 2.37 -1.50 14.77
CA ALA A 113 1.68 -2.62 14.15
C ALA A 113 1.69 -3.88 15.07
N SER A 114 2.65 -3.99 15.99
CA SER A 114 2.73 -5.06 16.99
C SER A 114 1.58 -5.09 17.98
N ASP A 115 0.90 -3.96 18.22
CA ASP A 115 -0.18 -3.88 19.20
C ASP A 115 -1.48 -4.55 18.74
N LEU A 116 -1.67 -4.70 17.42
CA LEU A 116 -2.85 -5.35 16.83
C LEU A 116 -2.85 -6.89 17.00
N SER A 117 -1.73 -7.49 17.39
CA SER A 117 -1.55 -8.94 17.44
C SER A 117 -1.74 -9.55 18.84
N ARG A 118 -2.02 -8.75 19.88
CA ARG A 118 -2.02 -9.21 21.28
C ARG A 118 -3.23 -10.06 21.72
N GLY A 119 -4.20 -10.31 20.84
CA GLY A 119 -5.42 -11.07 21.17
C GLY A 119 -5.53 -12.47 20.57
N ASP A 120 -4.59 -12.90 19.75
CA ASP A 120 -4.81 -14.06 18.86
C ASP A 120 -4.63 -15.39 19.61
N ARG A 121 -5.70 -15.88 20.23
CA ARG A 121 -5.86 -17.31 20.43
C ARG A 121 -6.01 -17.92 19.04
N LEU A 122 -4.91 -18.46 18.51
CA LEU A 122 -4.91 -19.32 17.32
C LEU A 122 -6.14 -20.23 17.33
N ASP A 123 -6.98 -20.13 16.28
CA ASP A 123 -8.21 -20.90 16.18
C ASP A 123 -7.90 -22.38 16.29
N ARG A 124 -8.28 -22.97 17.43
CA ARG A 124 -8.39 -24.42 17.52
C ARG A 124 -9.65 -24.80 16.72
N GLY A 125 -9.48 -25.53 15.63
CA GLY A 125 -10.61 -26.17 14.92
C GLY A 125 -11.00 -25.60 13.56
N MET A 126 -10.12 -24.88 12.84
CA MET A 126 -10.41 -24.56 11.43
C MET A 126 -10.46 -25.84 10.56
N ASN A 127 -11.55 -26.00 9.82
CA ASN A 127 -11.69 -27.05 8.82
C ASN A 127 -10.92 -26.66 7.55
N LEU A 128 -9.93 -27.47 7.15
CA LEU A 128 -9.10 -27.20 5.97
C LEU A 128 -9.69 -27.90 4.74
N PHE A 129 -9.86 -27.16 3.65
CA PHE A 129 -10.29 -27.75 2.38
C PHE A 129 -9.11 -28.39 1.62
N TYR A 130 -7.99 -27.68 1.54
CA TYR A 130 -6.79 -28.13 0.86
C TYR A 130 -5.90 -28.94 1.80
N ARG A 131 -5.04 -29.81 1.24
CA ARG A 131 -4.06 -30.59 2.02
C ARG A 131 -2.66 -29.98 2.04
N SER A 132 -2.30 -29.13 1.07
CA SER A 132 -1.02 -28.40 1.09
C SER A 132 -0.91 -27.58 2.37
N LEU A 133 0.16 -27.80 3.14
CA LEU A 133 0.40 -27.12 4.39
C LEU A 133 0.71 -25.64 4.14
N GLU A 134 1.55 -25.37 3.15
CA GLU A 134 2.03 -24.06 2.71
C GLU A 134 0.85 -23.20 2.27
N PHE A 135 -0.01 -23.75 1.40
CA PHE A 135 -1.19 -23.03 0.93
C PHE A 135 -2.17 -22.75 2.08
N ASN A 136 -2.42 -23.73 2.96
CA ASN A 136 -3.26 -23.51 4.13
C ASN A 136 -2.70 -22.45 5.09
N ARG A 137 -1.37 -22.33 5.23
CA ARG A 137 -0.76 -21.25 6.04
C ARG A 137 -1.10 -19.89 5.46
N LEU A 138 -0.96 -19.73 4.14
CA LEU A 138 -1.33 -18.49 3.44
C LEU A 138 -2.82 -18.17 3.63
N LEU A 139 -3.71 -19.14 3.40
CA LEU A 139 -5.15 -18.95 3.58
C LEU A 139 -5.49 -18.56 5.03
N ARG A 140 -4.83 -19.14 6.04
CA ARG A 140 -5.06 -18.77 7.45
C ARG A 140 -4.63 -17.33 7.74
N LYS A 141 -3.56 -16.84 7.10
CA LYS A 141 -3.14 -15.44 7.23
C LYS A 141 -4.16 -14.51 6.60
N ALA A 142 -4.61 -14.80 5.38
CA ALA A 142 -5.68 -14.03 4.75
C ALA A 142 -6.94 -13.98 5.62
N ASP A 143 -7.35 -15.12 6.17
CA ASP A 143 -8.51 -15.23 7.06
C ASP A 143 -8.39 -14.36 8.31
N LYS A 144 -7.24 -14.43 8.98
CA LYS A 144 -6.91 -13.60 10.14
C LYS A 144 -7.10 -12.12 9.80
N TYR A 145 -6.50 -11.64 8.70
CA TYR A 145 -6.56 -10.22 8.38
C TYR A 145 -7.97 -9.77 7.99
N LEU A 146 -8.64 -10.51 7.10
CA LEU A 146 -9.98 -10.17 6.60
C LEU A 146 -11.03 -10.10 7.70
N TYR A 147 -11.01 -11.04 8.65
CA TYR A 147 -12.11 -11.18 9.60
C TYR A 147 -11.77 -10.81 11.03
N LYS A 148 -10.48 -10.74 11.39
CA LYS A 148 -10.07 -10.47 12.79
C LYS A 148 -9.25 -9.22 12.97
N VAL A 149 -8.57 -8.74 11.93
CA VAL A 149 -7.71 -7.55 12.05
C VAL A 149 -8.35 -6.34 11.39
N PHE A 150 -8.75 -6.42 10.12
CA PHE A 150 -9.28 -5.26 9.39
C PHE A 150 -10.57 -4.70 10.01
N PRO A 151 -11.60 -5.50 10.34
CA PRO A 151 -12.84 -4.95 10.90
C PRO A 151 -12.63 -4.15 12.20
N PRO A 152 -12.00 -4.70 13.26
CA PRO A 152 -11.79 -3.91 14.49
C PRO A 152 -10.79 -2.77 14.29
N SER A 153 -9.86 -2.86 13.34
CA SER A 153 -8.95 -1.75 13.00
C SER A 153 -9.71 -0.59 12.34
N ALA A 154 -10.65 -0.88 11.46
CA ALA A 154 -11.54 0.12 10.87
C ALA A 154 -12.41 0.77 11.96
N ASP A 155 -13.05 -0.02 12.83
CA ASP A 155 -13.82 0.50 13.96
C ASP A 155 -12.97 1.40 14.87
N SER A 156 -11.73 0.99 15.14
CA SER A 156 -10.78 1.73 15.97
C SER A 156 -10.32 3.03 15.32
N ALA A 157 -10.21 3.08 13.98
CA ALA A 157 -9.86 4.29 13.24
C ALA A 157 -10.93 5.38 13.40
N PHE A 158 -12.20 4.98 13.55
CA PHE A 158 -13.34 5.88 13.76
C PHE A 158 -13.82 5.96 15.21
N ALA A 159 -13.10 5.36 16.18
CA ALA A 159 -13.55 5.27 17.57
C ALA A 159 -13.75 6.63 18.27
N TRP A 160 -13.07 7.68 17.80
CA TRP A 160 -13.15 9.02 18.38
C TRP A 160 -14.20 9.92 17.73
N LEU A 161 -14.97 9.38 16.77
CA LEU A 161 -16.08 10.08 16.15
C LEU A 161 -17.38 9.85 16.93
N THR A 162 -18.17 10.90 17.04
CA THR A 162 -19.53 10.81 17.58
C THR A 162 -20.46 10.09 16.60
N PRO A 163 -21.59 9.51 17.04
CA PRO A 163 -22.55 8.88 16.12
C PRO A 163 -23.04 9.81 15.00
N PRO A 164 -23.34 11.11 15.25
CA PRO A 164 -23.66 12.06 14.18
C PRO A 164 -22.53 12.26 13.17
N GLU A 165 -21.27 12.33 13.61
CA GLU A 165 -20.11 12.46 12.70
C GLU A 165 -19.92 11.22 11.82
N LYS A 166 -20.07 10.01 12.41
CA LYS A 166 -20.05 8.76 11.64
C LYS A 166 -21.18 8.73 10.61
N LYS A 167 -22.39 9.14 11.00
CA LYS A 167 -23.54 9.24 10.10
C LYS A 167 -23.29 10.25 8.97
N PHE A 168 -22.70 11.41 9.30
CA PHE A 168 -22.29 12.41 8.31
C PHE A 168 -21.30 11.81 7.29
N LEU A 169 -20.27 11.09 7.74
CA LEU A 169 -19.31 10.45 6.84
C LEU A 169 -19.97 9.45 5.88
N LEU A 170 -20.87 8.60 6.40
CA LEU A 170 -21.49 7.53 5.63
C LEU A 170 -22.58 8.00 4.66
N HIS A 171 -23.25 9.11 4.95
CA HIS A 171 -24.43 9.53 4.19
C HIS A 171 -24.27 10.86 3.45
N GLN A 172 -23.47 11.79 3.97
CA GLN A 172 -23.36 13.15 3.45
C GLN A 172 -21.97 13.36 2.81
N PHE A 173 -20.90 13.13 3.57
CA PHE A 173 -19.54 13.36 3.09
C PHE A 173 -19.18 12.53 1.85
N LYS A 174 -19.74 11.31 1.73
CA LYS A 174 -19.54 10.48 0.54
C LYS A 174 -19.97 11.16 -0.76
N GLN A 175 -20.92 12.11 -0.71
CA GLN A 175 -21.37 12.85 -1.89
C GLN A 175 -20.27 13.73 -2.47
N LEU A 176 -19.29 14.17 -1.65
CA LEU A 176 -18.12 14.92 -2.11
C LEU A 176 -17.07 14.07 -2.82
N LEU A 177 -17.12 12.75 -2.60
CA LEU A 177 -16.10 11.82 -3.10
C LEU A 177 -16.54 11.15 -4.39
N LEU A 178 -17.83 11.16 -4.69
CA LEU A 178 -18.42 10.48 -5.84
C LEU A 178 -18.72 11.53 -6.91
N GLU A 179 -18.12 11.39 -8.08
CA GLU A 179 -18.47 12.23 -9.23
C GLU A 179 -19.88 11.87 -9.71
N ASP A 180 -20.79 12.84 -9.73
CA ASP A 180 -22.09 12.66 -10.37
C ASP A 180 -22.02 13.13 -11.82
N THR A 181 -21.98 12.18 -12.75
CA THR A 181 -21.98 12.46 -14.20
C THR A 181 -23.19 13.27 -14.67
N LEU A 182 -24.25 13.39 -13.86
CA LEU A 182 -25.40 14.24 -14.15
C LEU A 182 -25.16 15.72 -13.82
N ASP A 183 -24.09 16.07 -13.10
CA ASP A 183 -23.74 17.45 -12.74
C ASP A 183 -23.56 18.34 -13.97
N GLN A 184 -23.09 17.79 -15.08
CA GLN A 184 -22.94 18.50 -16.35
C GLN A 184 -24.27 19.02 -16.94
N PHE A 185 -25.42 18.46 -16.52
CA PHE A 185 -26.75 18.87 -16.99
C PHE A 185 -27.48 19.77 -16.00
N ARG A 186 -26.87 20.05 -14.84
CA ARG A 186 -27.49 20.91 -13.83
C ARG A 186 -27.44 22.37 -14.27
N THR A 187 -28.44 23.14 -13.87
CA THR A 187 -28.44 24.58 -14.15
C THR A 187 -27.38 25.29 -13.30
N PRO A 188 -26.92 26.49 -13.70
CA PRO A 188 -25.97 27.25 -12.88
C PRO A 188 -26.42 27.43 -11.42
N GLN A 189 -27.71 27.68 -11.18
CA GLN A 189 -28.24 27.82 -9.81
C GLN A 189 -28.18 26.51 -9.01
N GLN A 190 -28.33 25.37 -9.67
CA GLN A 190 -28.19 24.06 -9.02
C GLN A 190 -26.73 23.77 -8.70
N ILE A 191 -25.80 24.15 -9.58
CA ILE A 191 -24.36 24.01 -9.35
C ILE A 191 -23.92 24.90 -8.18
N ASP A 192 -24.33 26.17 -8.15
CA ASP A 192 -24.01 27.09 -7.03
C ASP A 192 -24.53 26.53 -5.70
N SER A 193 -25.78 26.04 -5.68
CA SER A 193 -26.39 25.45 -4.48
C SER A 193 -25.66 24.18 -4.00
N LEU A 194 -25.15 23.36 -4.92
CA LEU A 194 -24.31 22.22 -4.56
C LEU A 194 -23.01 22.70 -3.96
N GLN A 195 -22.31 23.62 -4.62
CA GLN A 195 -21.05 24.14 -4.14
C GLN A 195 -21.18 24.70 -2.71
N ASP A 196 -22.25 25.44 -2.41
CA ASP A 196 -22.54 25.94 -1.06
C ASP A 196 -22.69 24.77 -0.05
N ALA A 197 -23.40 23.71 -0.43
CA ALA A 197 -23.55 22.51 0.41
C ALA A 197 -22.21 21.77 0.58
N GLU A 198 -21.39 21.69 -0.47
CA GLU A 198 -20.09 21.05 -0.42
C GLU A 198 -19.11 21.79 0.49
N GLU A 199 -19.09 23.13 0.42
CA GLU A 199 -18.31 23.96 1.32
C GLU A 199 -18.72 23.74 2.78
N GLU A 200 -20.01 23.61 3.07
CA GLU A 200 -20.50 23.33 4.41
C GLU A 200 -20.09 21.93 4.88
N TYR A 201 -20.18 20.93 4.01
CA TYR A 201 -19.69 19.58 4.31
C TYR A 201 -18.18 19.57 4.58
N ILE A 202 -17.39 20.32 3.82
CA ILE A 202 -15.94 20.45 4.04
C ILE A 202 -15.67 21.14 5.38
N LYS A 203 -16.38 22.22 5.73
CA LYS A 203 -16.25 22.90 7.02
C LYS A 203 -16.59 21.96 8.18
N GLN A 204 -17.68 21.21 8.06
CA GLN A 204 -18.09 20.21 9.05
C GLN A 204 -17.04 19.11 9.19
N PHE A 205 -16.53 18.57 8.08
CA PHE A 205 -15.48 17.55 8.10
C PHE A 205 -14.17 18.06 8.70
N ALA A 206 -13.75 19.28 8.34
CA ALA A 206 -12.53 19.89 8.86
C ALA A 206 -12.55 20.03 10.40
N ALA A 207 -13.74 20.22 10.99
CA ALA A 207 -13.92 20.33 12.44
C ALA A 207 -13.63 19.01 13.20
N PHE A 208 -13.78 17.85 12.57
CA PHE A 208 -13.62 16.55 13.25
C PHE A 208 -12.67 15.56 12.58
N GLY A 209 -12.33 15.71 11.30
CA GLY A 209 -11.58 14.68 10.54
C GLY A 209 -10.14 14.47 11.01
N THR A 210 -9.60 15.37 11.83
CA THR A 210 -8.35 15.16 12.59
C THR A 210 -8.46 14.06 13.65
N ARG A 211 -9.68 13.76 14.13
CA ARG A 211 -9.94 12.66 15.08
C ARG A 211 -9.96 11.28 14.41
N ILE A 212 -9.96 11.21 13.09
CA ILE A 212 -9.86 9.94 12.36
C ILE A 212 -8.42 9.40 12.46
N ARG A 213 -8.26 8.27 13.14
CA ARG A 213 -6.99 7.58 13.39
C ARG A 213 -6.67 6.58 12.30
N LYS A 214 -6.39 7.08 11.09
CA LYS A 214 -6.09 6.24 9.92
C LYS A 214 -4.85 5.35 10.09
N ASP A 215 -3.96 5.70 11.01
CA ASP A 215 -2.73 4.95 11.28
C ASP A 215 -3.01 3.52 11.76
N ILE A 216 -4.13 3.30 12.45
CA ILE A 216 -4.51 1.96 12.93
C ILE A 216 -4.82 1.03 11.74
N ILE A 217 -5.61 1.49 10.77
CA ILE A 217 -5.94 0.68 9.58
C ILE A 217 -4.75 0.54 8.64
N LEU A 218 -3.91 1.57 8.52
CA LEU A 218 -2.66 1.49 7.76
C LEU A 218 -1.68 0.48 8.39
N ALA A 219 -1.53 0.48 9.71
CA ALA A 219 -0.70 -0.49 10.42
C ALA A 219 -1.21 -1.93 10.24
N ALA A 220 -2.53 -2.12 10.22
CA ALA A 220 -3.14 -3.41 9.88
C ALA A 220 -2.79 -3.84 8.45
N GLY A 221 -2.88 -2.92 7.48
CA GLY A 221 -2.50 -3.15 6.08
C GLY A 221 -1.02 -3.52 5.91
N VAL A 222 -0.11 -2.79 6.59
CA VAL A 222 1.34 -3.08 6.60
C VAL A 222 1.60 -4.51 7.06
N ASN A 223 1.04 -4.88 8.21
CA ASN A 223 1.23 -6.21 8.77
C ASN A 223 0.68 -7.30 7.86
N ALA A 224 -0.49 -7.06 7.26
CA ALA A 224 -1.09 -7.97 6.29
C ALA A 224 -0.15 -8.18 5.11
N ALA A 225 0.31 -7.09 4.48
CA ALA A 225 1.19 -7.14 3.32
C ALA A 225 2.51 -7.87 3.63
N VAL A 226 3.15 -7.56 4.76
CA VAL A 226 4.39 -8.20 5.20
C VAL A 226 4.20 -9.71 5.47
N GLU A 227 3.20 -10.08 6.28
CA GLU A 227 2.99 -11.49 6.62
C GLU A 227 2.55 -12.31 5.41
N LEU A 228 1.66 -11.77 4.57
CA LEU A 228 1.19 -12.46 3.35
C LEU A 228 2.31 -12.61 2.35
N HIS A 229 3.10 -11.56 2.09
CA HIS A 229 4.22 -11.63 1.16
C HIS A 229 5.22 -12.72 1.56
N ARG A 230 5.49 -12.86 2.86
CA ARG A 230 6.37 -13.93 3.36
C ARG A 230 5.82 -15.32 3.05
N GLU A 231 4.53 -15.56 3.30
CA GLU A 231 3.90 -16.85 3.00
C GLU A 231 3.77 -17.10 1.49
N ILE A 232 3.54 -16.04 0.69
CA ILE A 232 3.54 -16.11 -0.78
C ILE A 232 4.92 -16.54 -1.31
N ASN A 233 6.00 -15.93 -0.82
CA ASN A 233 7.35 -16.32 -1.27
C ASN A 233 7.69 -17.76 -0.89
N LEU A 234 7.33 -18.19 0.32
CA LEU A 234 7.51 -19.59 0.71
C LEU A 234 6.76 -20.53 -0.24
N LEU A 235 5.51 -20.20 -0.58
CA LEU A 235 4.72 -20.96 -1.54
C LEU A 235 5.37 -20.97 -2.94
N LEU A 236 5.82 -19.81 -3.43
CA LEU A 236 6.49 -19.68 -4.73
C LEU A 236 7.83 -20.41 -4.77
N ASP A 237 8.60 -20.42 -3.70
CA ASP A 237 9.88 -21.13 -3.62
C ASP A 237 9.67 -22.65 -3.69
N GLU A 238 8.66 -23.18 -2.98
CA GLU A 238 8.28 -24.60 -3.08
C GLU A 238 7.75 -24.97 -4.48
N MET A 239 7.04 -24.05 -5.14
CA MET A 239 6.60 -24.24 -6.53
C MET A 239 7.79 -24.22 -7.50
N LYS A 240 8.75 -23.31 -7.34
CA LYS A 240 9.98 -23.24 -8.15
C LYS A 240 10.86 -24.47 -7.95
N ALA A 241 10.91 -25.00 -6.72
CA ALA A 241 11.62 -26.24 -6.41
C ALA A 241 10.93 -27.49 -7.01
N GLY A 242 9.69 -27.35 -7.52
CA GLY A 242 8.91 -28.45 -8.08
C GLY A 242 8.28 -29.37 -7.03
N HIS A 243 8.34 -29.00 -5.75
CA HIS A 243 7.68 -29.75 -4.67
C HIS A 243 6.17 -29.53 -4.67
N LEU A 244 5.72 -28.35 -5.12
CA LEU A 244 4.31 -28.00 -5.27
C LEU A 244 4.01 -27.57 -6.71
N SER A 245 2.75 -27.72 -7.11
CA SER A 245 2.23 -27.13 -8.35
C SER A 245 0.82 -26.63 -8.10
N ALA A 246 0.40 -25.59 -8.83
CA ALA A 246 -0.95 -25.03 -8.71
C ALA A 246 -2.03 -26.10 -8.93
N ARG A 247 -1.93 -26.87 -10.02
CA ARG A 247 -2.85 -28.00 -10.29
C ARG A 247 -2.82 -29.06 -9.19
N GLY A 248 -1.64 -29.34 -8.62
CA GLY A 248 -1.49 -30.25 -7.47
C GLY A 248 -2.23 -29.75 -6.23
N ILE A 249 -2.03 -28.48 -5.86
CA ILE A 249 -2.71 -27.85 -4.72
C ILE A 249 -4.23 -27.91 -4.90
N LEU A 250 -4.72 -27.57 -6.10
CA LEU A 250 -6.16 -27.51 -6.37
C LEU A 250 -6.84 -28.87 -6.42
N SER A 251 -6.10 -29.92 -6.78
CA SER A 251 -6.62 -31.30 -6.81
C SER A 251 -6.48 -32.03 -5.47
N ASP A 252 -5.49 -31.67 -4.65
CA ASP A 252 -5.25 -32.30 -3.35
C ASP A 252 -6.13 -31.71 -2.24
N THR A 253 -7.38 -32.16 -2.24
CA THR A 253 -8.43 -31.71 -1.33
C THR A 253 -8.77 -32.77 -0.27
N SER A 254 -9.20 -32.31 0.89
CA SER A 254 -9.65 -33.17 1.99
C SER A 254 -11.03 -33.76 1.70
N ILE A 255 -11.25 -35.02 2.03
CA ILE A 255 -12.58 -35.66 1.98
C ILE A 255 -13.44 -34.99 3.06
N LEU A 256 -14.47 -34.25 2.63
CA LEU A 256 -15.32 -33.50 3.54
C LEU A 256 -16.35 -34.43 4.20
N PRO A 257 -16.52 -34.42 5.54
CA PRO A 257 -17.64 -35.09 6.18
C PRO A 257 -18.98 -34.55 5.65
N PRO A 258 -19.98 -35.42 5.40
CA PRO A 258 -21.23 -35.08 4.70
C PRO A 258 -22.16 -34.10 5.45
N ARG A 259 -21.80 -33.67 6.67
CA ARG A 259 -22.66 -32.84 7.54
C ARG A 259 -22.21 -31.39 7.68
N THR A 260 -21.03 -31.03 7.15
CA THR A 260 -20.49 -29.67 7.28
C THR A 260 -20.70 -28.92 5.95
N GLY A 261 -21.32 -27.74 5.99
CA GLY A 261 -21.48 -26.91 4.80
C GLY A 261 -20.11 -26.52 4.22
N ILE A 262 -19.97 -26.61 2.89
CA ILE A 262 -18.69 -26.36 2.18
C ILE A 262 -18.13 -24.96 2.50
N ALA A 263 -18.99 -23.97 2.73
CA ALA A 263 -18.60 -22.60 3.08
C ALA A 263 -17.87 -22.48 4.44
N GLN A 264 -17.91 -23.50 5.29
CA GLN A 264 -17.22 -23.51 6.58
C GLN A 264 -15.75 -23.95 6.48
N TYR A 265 -15.30 -24.36 5.28
CA TYR A 265 -13.91 -24.76 5.06
C TYR A 265 -13.09 -23.58 4.55
N LEU A 266 -11.87 -23.47 5.09
CA LEU A 266 -10.91 -22.48 4.65
C LEU A 266 -10.58 -22.66 3.17
N GLY A 267 -10.66 -21.57 2.39
CA GLY A 267 -10.53 -21.61 0.93
C GLY A 267 -11.84 -21.83 0.17
N ARG A 268 -12.97 -22.03 0.86
CA ARG A 268 -14.31 -22.17 0.27
C ARG A 268 -15.35 -21.23 0.91
N LYS A 269 -14.90 -20.29 1.74
CA LYS A 269 -15.77 -19.29 2.38
C LYS A 269 -16.46 -18.43 1.32
N GLU A 270 -17.61 -17.89 1.68
CA GLU A 270 -18.31 -16.94 0.81
C GLU A 270 -17.42 -15.72 0.49
N GLY A 271 -17.42 -15.31 -0.78
CA GLY A 271 -16.54 -14.27 -1.32
C GLY A 271 -15.06 -14.62 -1.37
N TRP A 272 -14.69 -15.90 -1.27
CA TRP A 272 -13.34 -16.39 -1.57
C TRP A 272 -13.30 -17.02 -2.96
N ALA A 273 -12.33 -16.62 -3.78
CA ALA A 273 -12.05 -17.24 -5.07
C ALA A 273 -10.61 -17.78 -5.10
N ILE A 274 -10.46 -19.03 -5.53
CA ILE A 274 -9.16 -19.70 -5.68
C ILE A 274 -9.00 -20.07 -7.16
N GLY A 275 -8.16 -19.31 -7.85
CA GLY A 275 -7.85 -19.41 -9.28
C GLY A 275 -6.99 -20.61 -9.66
N GLY A 276 -6.99 -20.93 -10.95
CA GLY A 276 -6.12 -21.93 -11.55
C GLY A 276 -4.81 -21.34 -12.06
N PRO A 277 -4.02 -22.11 -12.84
CA PRO A 277 -2.97 -21.57 -13.71
C PRO A 277 -3.49 -21.26 -15.14
N GLU A 278 -4.81 -21.20 -15.31
CA GLU A 278 -5.48 -21.03 -16.61
C GLU A 278 -6.25 -19.72 -16.58
N ASP A 279 -6.48 -19.11 -17.74
CA ASP A 279 -7.28 -17.89 -17.85
C ASP A 279 -8.64 -18.01 -17.14
N ASN A 280 -8.91 -17.06 -16.27
CA ASN A 280 -10.03 -16.99 -15.34
C ASN A 280 -10.72 -15.62 -15.46
N TYR A 281 -11.99 -15.61 -15.07
CA TYR A 281 -12.80 -14.40 -15.04
C TYR A 281 -13.47 -14.27 -13.67
N TYR A 282 -12.98 -13.31 -12.90
CA TYR A 282 -13.50 -12.98 -11.57
C TYR A 282 -14.52 -11.86 -11.70
N LYS A 283 -15.73 -12.09 -11.20
CA LYS A 283 -16.82 -11.13 -11.28
C LYS A 283 -17.51 -10.93 -9.93
N GLY A 284 -17.78 -9.67 -9.61
CA GLY A 284 -18.62 -9.28 -8.48
C GLY A 284 -17.84 -9.01 -7.20
N TYR A 285 -18.47 -9.32 -6.06
CA TYR A 285 -17.91 -9.06 -4.73
C TYR A 285 -16.94 -10.17 -4.31
N SER A 286 -15.78 -9.80 -3.80
CA SER A 286 -14.80 -10.75 -3.29
C SER A 286 -14.04 -10.18 -2.09
N HIS A 287 -13.97 -10.98 -1.02
CA HIS A 287 -13.14 -10.72 0.15
C HIS A 287 -11.71 -11.21 -0.08
N PHE A 288 -11.55 -12.34 -0.77
CA PHE A 288 -10.26 -12.96 -1.02
C PHE A 288 -10.20 -13.53 -2.42
N ILE A 289 -9.13 -13.20 -3.14
CA ILE A 289 -8.78 -13.86 -4.39
C ILE A 289 -7.32 -14.29 -4.30
N ILE A 290 -7.04 -15.54 -4.64
CA ILE A 290 -5.68 -15.96 -4.98
C ILE A 290 -5.69 -16.63 -6.34
N ASP A 291 -4.88 -16.10 -7.25
CA ASP A 291 -4.69 -16.61 -8.59
C ASP A 291 -3.28 -17.17 -8.74
N PHE A 292 -3.17 -18.39 -9.28
CA PHE A 292 -1.88 -19.01 -9.55
C PHE A 292 -1.37 -18.70 -10.95
N GLY A 293 -2.21 -18.14 -11.81
CA GLY A 293 -1.83 -17.43 -13.02
C GLY A 293 -2.76 -17.66 -14.20
N GLY A 294 -2.45 -17.00 -15.31
CA GLY A 294 -3.31 -16.92 -16.48
C GLY A 294 -3.11 -15.57 -17.14
N ASN A 295 -3.96 -15.19 -18.07
CA ASN A 295 -4.19 -13.78 -18.39
C ASN A 295 -5.63 -13.46 -18.00
N ASP A 296 -5.79 -13.10 -16.73
CA ASP A 296 -7.07 -13.10 -16.06
C ASP A 296 -7.76 -11.75 -16.16
N ARG A 297 -9.08 -11.77 -15.98
CA ARG A 297 -9.88 -10.55 -15.92
C ARG A 297 -10.64 -10.46 -14.62
N TYR A 298 -10.50 -9.32 -13.96
CA TYR A 298 -11.11 -9.01 -12.67
C TYR A 298 -12.12 -7.89 -12.85
N ASP A 299 -13.39 -8.23 -13.04
CA ASP A 299 -14.50 -7.28 -13.07
C ASP A 299 -15.15 -7.22 -11.68
N LEU A 300 -14.49 -6.48 -10.79
CA LEU A 300 -14.81 -6.48 -9.36
C LEU A 300 -15.82 -5.40 -9.01
N VAL A 301 -16.55 -5.63 -7.91
CA VAL A 301 -17.52 -4.69 -7.34
C VAL A 301 -17.25 -4.57 -5.84
N TYR A 302 -17.43 -3.37 -5.29
CA TYR A 302 -17.36 -3.07 -3.87
C TYR A 302 -18.72 -2.56 -3.39
N ASN A 303 -19.21 -3.10 -2.26
CA ASN A 303 -20.48 -2.68 -1.68
C ASN A 303 -20.22 -1.66 -0.56
N PRO A 304 -20.49 -0.35 -0.78
CA PRO A 304 -20.26 0.65 0.25
C PRO A 304 -21.20 0.51 1.46
N ASP A 305 -22.37 -0.15 1.30
CA ASP A 305 -23.31 -0.39 2.40
C ASP A 305 -22.90 -1.60 3.26
N ASN A 306 -21.98 -2.44 2.76
CA ASN A 306 -21.38 -3.55 3.49
C ASN A 306 -19.85 -3.54 3.31
N PRO A 307 -19.15 -2.56 3.90
CA PRO A 307 -17.71 -2.39 3.72
C PRO A 307 -16.96 -3.59 4.29
N HIS A 308 -16.00 -4.09 3.53
CA HIS A 308 -15.18 -5.23 3.91
C HIS A 308 -13.75 -5.05 3.43
N GLY A 309 -12.81 -5.70 4.12
CA GLY A 309 -11.46 -5.83 3.58
C GLY A 309 -11.45 -6.76 2.37
N THR A 310 -10.54 -6.48 1.43
CA THR A 310 -10.29 -7.31 0.26
C THR A 310 -8.80 -7.58 0.16
N ILE A 311 -8.44 -8.84 -0.10
CA ILE A 311 -7.06 -9.26 -0.37
C ILE A 311 -7.07 -9.99 -1.72
N ILE A 312 -6.28 -9.49 -2.66
CA ILE A 312 -6.09 -10.10 -3.97
C ILE A 312 -4.60 -10.45 -4.09
N ILE A 313 -4.33 -11.71 -4.40
CA ILE A 313 -2.98 -12.24 -4.62
C ILE A 313 -2.96 -12.79 -6.04
N ASP A 314 -2.34 -12.06 -6.94
CA ASP A 314 -2.05 -12.51 -8.30
C ASP A 314 -0.56 -12.86 -8.37
N LEU A 315 -0.25 -14.12 -8.70
CA LEU A 315 1.11 -14.64 -8.71
C LEU A 315 1.80 -14.52 -10.07
N SER A 316 1.05 -14.39 -11.17
CA SER A 316 1.61 -14.25 -12.52
C SER A 316 0.51 -14.03 -13.55
N GLY A 317 0.80 -13.26 -14.59
CA GLY A 317 -0.12 -13.10 -15.71
C GLY A 317 -0.02 -11.72 -16.32
N ASN A 318 -0.68 -11.52 -17.46
CA ASN A 318 -0.96 -10.18 -17.98
C ASN A 318 -2.44 -9.88 -17.79
N ASP A 319 -2.76 -9.44 -16.59
CA ASP A 319 -4.13 -9.39 -16.11
C ASP A 319 -4.77 -8.02 -16.33
N ILE A 320 -6.11 -8.01 -16.42
CA ILE A 320 -6.92 -6.80 -16.54
C ILE A 320 -7.75 -6.62 -15.28
N TYR A 321 -7.46 -5.56 -14.54
CA TYR A 321 -8.20 -5.16 -13.34
C TYR A 321 -9.18 -4.04 -13.66
N ASN A 322 -10.46 -4.32 -13.49
CA ASN A 322 -11.55 -3.42 -13.79
C ASN A 322 -12.45 -3.25 -12.57
N GLY A 323 -12.33 -2.10 -11.90
CA GLY A 323 -13.23 -1.71 -10.82
C GLY A 323 -14.55 -1.20 -11.41
N LEU A 324 -15.61 -2.00 -11.30
CA LEU A 324 -16.94 -1.62 -11.80
C LEU A 324 -17.68 -0.62 -10.90
N THR A 325 -17.16 -0.40 -9.69
CA THR A 325 -17.65 0.57 -8.71
C THR A 325 -16.48 1.31 -8.07
N ASP A 326 -16.77 2.43 -7.42
CA ASP A 326 -15.75 3.21 -6.71
C ASP A 326 -15.08 2.41 -5.60
N PHE A 327 -13.81 2.73 -5.34
CA PHE A 327 -12.97 2.14 -4.28
C PHE A 327 -12.71 0.63 -4.38
N THR A 328 -13.07 0.01 -5.51
CA THR A 328 -12.96 -1.45 -5.72
C THR A 328 -11.53 -1.94 -5.95
N VAL A 329 -10.77 -1.23 -6.79
CA VAL A 329 -9.37 -1.56 -7.12
C VAL A 329 -8.57 -0.29 -6.84
N GLY A 330 -8.17 -0.10 -5.59
CA GLY A 330 -7.53 1.15 -5.15
C GLY A 330 -7.64 1.46 -3.67
N SER A 331 -8.31 0.62 -2.87
CA SER A 331 -8.32 0.67 -1.41
C SER A 331 -7.30 -0.31 -0.78
N GLY A 332 -6.20 -0.57 -1.48
CA GLY A 332 -5.06 -1.37 -1.00
C GLY A 332 -4.06 -0.55 -0.21
#